data_AF-A0A7V8NN33-F1
#
_entry.id   AF-A0A7V8NN33-F1
#
_cell.length_a   1.000
_cell.length_b   1.000
_cell.length_c   1.000
_cell.angle_alpha   90.00
_cell.angle_beta   90.00
_cell.angle_gamma   90.00
#
_symmetry.space_group_name_H-M   'P 1'
#
loop_
_entity.id
_entity.type
_entity.pdbx_description
1 polymer ?
#
loop_
_entity_poly.entity_id
_entity_poly.type
_entity_poly.pdbx_seq_one_letter_code
_entity_poly.pdbx_strand_id
1 'polypeptide(L)'
;MTMSLTSEARMIKGVGPQRAELLAERGIHTVGELLGYLPFRYEDRIHFSQVKDIQPNGTYTIRARVMSGQAIPNRRFRRDAIYHLLVEDEAGGVLPCKFFHGGYLEGRLKAGQLLILHGKAEIDRLRPARLEMINPQIELLESEDADSTEVGRIVPIYEAIGTFGSKQIRRAMYAAVRLIDPRMPDVLPENLRASLGYPTRGEALLHSHFPEPTESLDRLNTFRSPAQQRLIFEEFFLYQLSLGLDRHAMRRENAIAFRVREDPIREALKRILPFK
;
A
#
# COMPACT_ATOMS: atom_id res chain seq x y z
N MET A 1 -22.08 0.13 -12.44
CA MET A 1 -22.92 0.50 -11.28
C MET A 1 -22.04 1.23 -10.30
N THR A 2 -22.43 2.44 -9.92
CA THR A 2 -21.67 3.27 -8.98
C THR A 2 -22.10 2.91 -7.55
N MET A 3 -21.16 2.71 -6.64
CA MET A 3 -21.39 2.35 -5.24
C MET A 3 -21.16 3.54 -4.32
N SER A 4 -21.92 3.57 -3.22
CA SER A 4 -21.74 4.56 -2.15
C SER A 4 -20.55 4.17 -1.26
N LEU A 5 -19.89 5.17 -0.65
CA LEU A 5 -18.86 4.94 0.36
C LEU A 5 -19.41 4.23 1.61
N THR A 6 -20.71 4.38 1.90
CA THR A 6 -21.38 3.72 3.03
C THR A 6 -21.80 2.28 2.74
N SER A 7 -21.65 1.81 1.49
CA SER A 7 -21.94 0.42 1.15
C SER A 7 -20.98 -0.52 1.87
N GLU A 8 -21.41 -1.75 2.14
CA GLU A 8 -20.61 -2.73 2.88
C GLU A 8 -19.38 -3.18 2.07
N ALA A 9 -18.23 -3.30 2.73
CA ALA A 9 -16.97 -3.71 2.10
C ALA A 9 -17.03 -5.12 1.49
N ARG A 10 -17.88 -6.02 2.02
CA ARG A 10 -18.08 -7.38 1.47
C ARG A 10 -18.65 -7.42 0.06
N MET A 11 -19.24 -6.32 -0.41
CA MET A 11 -19.75 -6.21 -1.78
C MET A 11 -18.62 -6.06 -2.81
N ILE A 12 -17.41 -5.71 -2.36
CA ILE A 12 -16.25 -5.56 -3.23
C ILE A 12 -15.76 -6.93 -3.69
N LYS A 13 -15.61 -7.08 -5.00
CA LYS A 13 -15.05 -8.30 -5.60
C LYS A 13 -13.67 -8.59 -4.99
N GLY A 14 -13.53 -9.78 -4.42
CA GLY A 14 -12.32 -10.19 -3.71
C GLY A 14 -12.41 -10.08 -2.19
N VAL A 15 -13.47 -9.49 -1.64
CA VAL A 15 -13.75 -9.47 -0.19
C VAL A 15 -14.86 -10.49 0.12
N GLY A 16 -14.48 -11.76 0.25
CA GLY A 16 -15.41 -12.82 0.68
C GLY A 16 -15.70 -12.76 2.19
N PRO A 17 -16.61 -13.60 2.72
CA PRO A 17 -17.05 -13.56 4.12
C PRO A 17 -15.89 -13.57 5.14
N GLN A 18 -14.94 -14.50 4.99
CA GLN A 18 -13.77 -14.58 5.86
C GLN A 18 -12.88 -13.32 5.80
N ARG A 19 -12.76 -12.69 4.64
CA ARG A 19 -11.98 -11.44 4.49
C ARG A 19 -12.74 -10.24 5.05
N ALA A 20 -14.07 -10.24 4.94
CA ALA A 20 -14.92 -9.21 5.55
C ALA A 20 -14.83 -9.27 7.08
N GLU A 21 -14.76 -10.47 7.68
CA GLU A 21 -14.53 -10.63 9.11
C GLU A 21 -13.16 -10.07 9.53
N LEU A 22 -12.09 -10.39 8.80
CA LEU A 22 -10.75 -9.83 9.06
C LEU A 22 -10.70 -8.29 8.96
N LEU A 23 -11.46 -7.72 8.01
CA LEU A 23 -11.60 -6.27 7.88
C LEU A 23 -12.39 -5.68 9.05
N ALA A 24 -13.48 -6.33 9.45
CA ALA A 24 -14.31 -5.92 10.58
C ALA A 24 -13.53 -5.93 11.92
N GLU A 25 -12.62 -6.88 12.13
CA GLU A 25 -11.70 -6.89 13.29
C GLU A 25 -10.81 -5.64 13.36
N ARG A 26 -10.61 -4.96 12.23
CA ARG A 26 -9.87 -3.68 12.12
C ARG A 26 -10.79 -2.46 12.06
N GLY A 27 -12.09 -2.63 12.29
CA GLY A 27 -13.09 -1.55 12.19
C GLY A 27 -13.40 -1.13 10.75
N ILE A 28 -13.07 -1.95 9.75
CA ILE A 28 -13.36 -1.68 8.34
C ILE A 28 -14.62 -2.45 7.93
N HIS A 29 -15.74 -1.74 7.81
CA HIS A 29 -17.05 -2.30 7.49
C HIS A 29 -17.58 -1.81 6.14
N THR A 30 -17.17 -0.61 5.72
CA THR A 30 -17.70 0.08 4.55
C THR A 30 -16.65 0.24 3.44
N VAL A 31 -17.10 0.53 2.22
CA VAL A 31 -16.22 0.83 1.09
C VAL A 31 -15.36 2.07 1.36
N GLY A 32 -15.90 3.08 2.04
CA GLY A 32 -15.17 4.28 2.44
C GLY A 32 -14.04 3.98 3.42
N GLU A 33 -14.31 3.18 4.46
CA GLU A 33 -13.29 2.74 5.41
C GLU A 33 -12.23 1.85 4.73
N LEU A 34 -12.64 1.01 3.78
CA LEU A 34 -11.72 0.20 2.99
C LEU A 34 -10.79 1.09 2.15
N LEU A 35 -11.32 2.08 1.43
CA LEU A 35 -10.51 3.05 0.68
C LEU A 35 -9.71 4.00 1.59
N GLY A 36 -10.07 4.10 2.87
CA GLY A 36 -9.24 4.75 3.89
C GLY A 36 -8.00 3.94 4.27
N TYR A 37 -7.93 2.65 3.92
CA TYR A 37 -6.78 1.79 4.19
C TYR A 37 -5.69 2.00 3.13
N LEU A 38 -4.92 3.07 3.30
CA LEU A 38 -3.95 3.56 2.32
C LEU A 38 -2.69 2.65 2.22
N PRO A 39 -2.01 2.64 1.05
CA PRO A 39 -0.72 1.96 0.89
C PRO A 39 0.36 2.60 1.75
N PHE A 40 1.26 1.78 2.31
CA PHE A 40 2.41 2.26 3.11
C PHE A 40 3.68 2.46 2.28
N ARG A 41 3.73 1.90 1.06
CA ARG A 41 4.85 2.03 0.12
C ARG A 41 4.37 1.83 -1.31
N TYR A 42 5.12 2.35 -2.27
CA TYR A 42 4.91 2.20 -3.70
C TYR A 42 6.18 1.63 -4.34
N GLU A 43 5.99 0.72 -5.30
CA GLU A 43 7.06 0.09 -6.06
C GLU A 43 6.92 0.44 -7.55
N ASP A 44 8.01 0.81 -8.21
CA ASP A 44 8.01 0.98 -9.65
C ASP A 44 8.05 -0.39 -10.35
N ARG A 45 6.98 -0.69 -11.09
CA ARG A 45 6.87 -1.86 -11.97
C ARG A 45 6.43 -1.47 -13.38
N ILE A 46 6.69 -0.23 -13.76
CA ILE A 46 6.51 0.28 -15.12
C ILE A 46 7.75 -0.07 -15.95
N HIS A 47 8.93 0.19 -15.39
CA HIS A 47 10.19 0.03 -16.08
C HIS A 47 10.74 -1.39 -15.91
N PHE A 48 10.87 -2.10 -17.02
CA PHE A 48 11.54 -3.39 -17.06
C PHE A 48 13.05 -3.20 -17.20
N SER A 49 13.80 -3.89 -16.35
CA SER A 49 15.26 -3.97 -16.42
C SER A 49 15.68 -5.19 -17.23
N GLN A 50 16.80 -5.08 -17.94
CA GLN A 50 17.45 -6.23 -18.57
C GLN A 50 18.36 -6.91 -17.55
N VAL A 51 18.59 -8.21 -17.72
CA VAL A 51 19.41 -9.03 -16.82
C VAL A 51 20.84 -8.52 -16.75
N LYS A 52 21.36 -7.98 -17.86
CA LYS A 52 22.71 -7.40 -17.93
C LYS A 52 22.90 -6.14 -17.08
N ASP A 53 21.82 -5.43 -16.77
CA ASP A 53 21.86 -4.15 -16.04
C ASP A 53 21.63 -4.32 -14.53
N ILE A 54 21.37 -5.56 -14.09
CA ILE A 54 21.15 -5.88 -12.67
C ILE A 54 22.45 -5.68 -11.90
N GLN A 55 22.36 -4.95 -10.80
CA GLN A 55 23.42 -4.81 -9.81
C GLN A 55 23.04 -5.54 -8.51
N PRO A 56 24.03 -6.01 -7.73
CA PRO A 56 23.79 -6.56 -6.41
C PRO A 56 22.98 -5.61 -5.52
N ASN A 57 22.07 -6.18 -4.73
CA ASN A 57 21.21 -5.51 -3.76
C ASN A 57 20.18 -4.53 -4.32
N GLY A 58 20.04 -4.40 -5.63
CA GLY A 58 18.95 -3.66 -6.26
C GLY A 58 17.65 -4.46 -6.33
N THR A 59 16.52 -3.76 -6.44
CA THR A 59 15.21 -4.33 -6.75
C THR A 59 14.89 -4.06 -8.20
N TYR A 60 14.53 -5.10 -8.94
CA TYR A 60 14.31 -5.02 -10.38
C TYR A 60 13.01 -5.70 -10.78
N THR A 61 12.38 -5.16 -11.82
CA THR A 61 11.25 -5.78 -12.52
C THR A 61 11.75 -6.29 -13.86
N ILE A 62 11.57 -7.57 -14.18
CA ILE A 62 12.12 -8.20 -15.38
C ILE A 62 11.04 -9.01 -16.07
N ARG A 63 10.88 -8.80 -17.38
CA ARG A 63 10.11 -9.68 -18.24
C ARG A 63 11.04 -10.78 -18.77
N ALA A 64 10.69 -12.03 -18.52
CA ALA A 64 11.55 -13.15 -18.88
C ALA A 64 10.74 -14.39 -19.26
N ARG A 65 11.38 -15.29 -20.00
CA ARG A 65 10.86 -16.60 -20.37
C ARG A 65 11.42 -17.67 -19.43
N VAL A 66 10.55 -18.57 -18.98
CA VAL A 66 10.97 -19.75 -18.21
C VAL A 66 11.83 -20.65 -19.09
N MET A 67 13.07 -20.90 -18.69
CA MET A 67 13.93 -21.91 -19.31
C MET A 67 13.72 -23.28 -18.65
N SER A 68 13.86 -23.32 -17.33
CA SER A 68 13.72 -24.54 -16.54
C SER A 68 13.36 -24.21 -15.10
N GLY A 69 12.74 -25.15 -14.41
CA GLY A 69 12.43 -25.00 -13.00
C GLY A 69 12.31 -26.35 -12.30
N GLN A 70 12.83 -26.44 -11.08
CA GLN A 70 12.87 -27.68 -10.32
C GLN A 70 12.74 -27.40 -8.82
N ALA A 71 11.87 -28.15 -8.15
CA ALA A 71 11.83 -28.19 -6.70
C ALA A 71 12.93 -29.13 -6.19
N ILE A 72 13.79 -28.63 -5.32
CA ILE A 72 14.76 -29.43 -4.59
C ILE A 72 14.20 -29.66 -3.19
N PRO A 73 13.77 -30.89 -2.85
CA PRO A 73 13.22 -31.18 -1.53
C PRO A 73 14.31 -31.08 -0.46
N ASN A 74 14.00 -30.37 0.63
CA ASN A 74 14.86 -30.35 1.80
C ASN A 74 14.79 -31.71 2.49
N ARG A 75 15.93 -32.40 2.60
CA ARG A 75 16.06 -33.74 3.22
C ARG A 75 15.54 -33.79 4.66
N ARG A 76 15.47 -32.66 5.37
CA ARG A 76 15.05 -32.58 6.78
C ARG A 76 13.57 -32.24 6.96
N PHE A 77 12.96 -31.55 6.00
CA PHE A 77 11.55 -31.14 6.04
C PHE A 77 10.91 -31.28 4.65
N ARG A 78 10.14 -32.35 4.43
CA ARG A 78 9.56 -32.70 3.12
C ARG A 78 8.65 -31.63 2.50
N ARG A 79 8.07 -30.73 3.30
CA ARG A 79 7.20 -29.63 2.82
C ARG A 79 7.96 -28.33 2.53
N ASP A 80 9.27 -28.33 2.71
CA ASP A 80 10.11 -27.14 2.66
C ASP A 80 11.09 -27.21 1.47
N ALA A 81 10.55 -27.40 0.27
CA ALA A 81 11.35 -27.47 -0.95
C ALA A 81 11.81 -26.07 -1.38
N ILE A 82 13.07 -25.98 -1.82
CA ILE A 82 13.59 -24.78 -2.48
C ILE A 82 13.32 -24.96 -3.97
N TYR A 83 12.57 -24.05 -4.58
CA TYR A 83 12.34 -24.07 -6.02
C TYR A 83 13.40 -23.23 -6.72
N HIS A 84 14.16 -23.86 -7.59
CA HIS A 84 15.12 -23.20 -8.48
C HIS A 84 14.45 -22.95 -9.82
N LEU A 85 14.47 -21.70 -10.25
CA LEU A 85 13.95 -21.28 -11.55
C LEU A 85 15.09 -20.65 -12.34
N LEU A 86 15.19 -20.99 -13.61
CA LEU A 86 16.09 -20.34 -14.55
C LEU A 86 15.23 -19.62 -15.59
N VAL A 87 15.46 -18.32 -15.74
CA VAL A 87 14.77 -17.50 -16.74
C VAL A 87 15.76 -16.83 -17.69
N GLU A 88 15.28 -16.50 -18.87
CA GLU A 88 16.01 -15.78 -19.91
C GLU A 88 15.21 -14.52 -20.30
N ASP A 89 15.84 -13.35 -20.30
CA ASP A 89 15.21 -12.12 -20.77
C ASP A 89 15.21 -12.02 -22.31
N GLU A 90 14.60 -10.98 -22.85
CA GLU A 90 14.55 -10.75 -24.31
C GLU A 90 15.93 -10.49 -24.92
N ALA A 91 16.92 -10.05 -24.13
CA ALA A 91 18.29 -9.82 -24.56
C ALA A 91 19.18 -11.08 -24.50
N GLY A 92 18.63 -12.23 -24.08
CA GLY A 92 19.35 -13.50 -23.92
C GLY A 92 20.14 -13.62 -22.61
N GLY A 93 19.93 -12.69 -21.67
CA GLY A 93 20.53 -12.72 -20.34
C GLY A 93 19.81 -13.75 -19.46
N VAL A 94 20.61 -14.62 -18.82
CA VAL A 94 20.09 -15.70 -17.97
C VAL A 94 20.16 -15.32 -16.49
N LEU A 95 19.03 -15.40 -15.80
CA LEU A 95 18.93 -15.09 -14.37
C LEU A 95 18.39 -16.29 -13.57
N PRO A 96 19.19 -16.83 -12.64
CA PRO A 96 18.70 -17.76 -11.64
C PRO A 96 17.77 -17.06 -10.63
N CYS A 97 16.70 -17.75 -10.23
CA CYS A 97 15.84 -17.34 -9.13
C CYS A 97 15.66 -18.50 -8.14
N LYS A 98 15.64 -18.18 -6.85
CA LYS A 98 15.43 -19.13 -5.76
C LYS A 98 14.18 -18.76 -4.97
N PHE A 99 13.30 -19.74 -4.75
CA PHE A 99 12.13 -19.60 -3.90
C PHE A 99 12.26 -20.52 -2.70
N PHE A 100 12.46 -19.94 -1.53
CA PHE A 100 12.35 -20.66 -0.27
C PHE A 100 10.88 -21.02 -0.02
N HIS A 101 10.62 -22.20 0.51
CA HIS A 101 9.25 -22.74 0.65
C HIS A 101 8.48 -22.80 -0.68
N GLY A 102 9.19 -22.94 -1.81
CA GLY A 102 8.68 -22.81 -3.18
C GLY A 102 8.02 -24.06 -3.76
N GLY A 103 7.78 -25.11 -2.98
CA GLY A 103 7.25 -26.39 -3.49
C GLY A 103 5.93 -26.28 -4.26
N TYR A 104 5.11 -25.27 -3.97
CA TYR A 104 3.84 -25.00 -4.67
C TYR A 104 4.02 -24.51 -6.12
N LEU A 105 5.24 -24.15 -6.53
CA LEU A 105 5.58 -23.72 -7.89
C LEU A 105 5.88 -24.91 -8.81
N GLU A 106 6.08 -26.10 -8.25
CA GLU A 106 6.34 -27.31 -9.02
C GLU A 106 5.16 -27.63 -9.94
N GLY A 107 5.45 -27.82 -11.23
CA GLY A 107 4.44 -28.05 -12.28
C GLY A 107 3.64 -26.80 -12.69
N ARG A 108 3.72 -25.70 -11.94
CA ARG A 108 3.03 -24.43 -12.24
C ARG A 108 3.76 -23.59 -13.28
N LEU A 109 5.09 -23.60 -13.25
CA LEU A 109 5.95 -22.91 -14.21
C LEU A 109 6.52 -23.93 -15.20
N LYS A 110 6.24 -23.74 -16.48
CA LYS A 110 6.65 -24.60 -17.59
C LYS A 110 7.58 -23.84 -18.51
N ALA A 111 8.56 -24.55 -19.07
CA ALA A 111 9.48 -23.99 -20.06
C ALA A 111 8.72 -23.33 -21.22
N GLY A 112 9.19 -22.17 -21.66
CA GLY A 112 8.57 -21.36 -22.71
C GLY A 112 7.54 -20.34 -22.24
N GLN A 113 7.03 -20.44 -21.00
CA GLN A 113 6.09 -19.46 -20.47
C GLN A 113 6.76 -18.10 -20.26
N LEU A 114 6.05 -17.02 -20.63
CA LEU A 114 6.45 -15.66 -20.31
C LEU A 114 5.94 -15.29 -18.94
N LEU A 115 6.81 -14.67 -18.15
CA LEU A 115 6.50 -14.20 -16.82
C LEU A 115 7.20 -12.89 -16.51
N ILE A 116 6.73 -12.24 -15.47
CA ILE A 116 7.34 -11.05 -14.89
C ILE A 116 7.81 -11.39 -13.49
N LEU A 117 9.06 -11.05 -13.22
CA LEU A 117 9.70 -11.16 -11.92
C LEU A 117 9.85 -9.77 -11.34
N HIS A 118 9.47 -9.59 -10.10
CA HIS A 118 9.80 -8.40 -9.33
C HIS A 118 10.43 -8.80 -8.01
N GLY A 119 11.69 -8.41 -7.78
CA GLY A 119 12.37 -8.81 -6.57
C GLY A 119 13.77 -8.24 -6.44
N LYS A 120 14.36 -8.51 -5.28
CA LYS A 120 15.74 -8.12 -4.99
C LYS A 120 16.69 -9.11 -5.66
N ALA A 121 17.68 -8.57 -6.35
CA ALA A 121 18.81 -9.33 -6.86
C ALA A 121 19.95 -9.32 -5.84
N GLU A 122 20.49 -10.50 -5.53
CA GLU A 122 21.59 -10.69 -4.60
C GLU A 122 22.70 -11.51 -5.26
N ILE A 123 23.91 -11.41 -4.71
CA ILE A 123 25.01 -12.29 -5.10
C ILE A 123 24.79 -13.65 -4.44
N ASP A 124 24.86 -14.74 -5.21
CA ASP A 124 24.81 -16.08 -4.66
C ASP A 124 26.00 -16.29 -3.70
N ARG A 125 25.69 -16.50 -2.42
CA ARG A 125 26.69 -16.71 -1.35
C ARG A 125 27.62 -17.89 -1.63
N LEU A 126 27.15 -18.91 -2.35
CA LEU A 126 27.93 -20.10 -2.70
C LEU A 126 28.70 -19.91 -4.02
N ARG A 127 28.30 -18.94 -4.84
CA ARG A 127 28.89 -18.67 -6.15
C ARG A 127 28.99 -17.16 -6.37
N PRO A 128 30.02 -16.50 -5.81
CA PRO A 128 30.12 -15.03 -5.77
C PRO A 128 30.09 -14.33 -7.13
N ALA A 129 30.35 -15.05 -8.22
CA ALA A 129 30.31 -14.55 -9.59
C ALA A 129 28.90 -14.60 -10.25
N ARG A 130 27.85 -15.02 -9.52
CA ARG A 130 26.49 -15.15 -10.07
C ARG A 130 25.50 -14.32 -9.27
N LEU A 131 24.71 -13.53 -9.98
CA LEU A 131 23.53 -12.87 -9.44
C LEU A 131 22.35 -13.83 -9.44
N GLU A 132 21.48 -13.69 -8.45
CA GLU A 132 20.21 -14.40 -8.38
C GLU A 132 19.12 -13.54 -7.74
N MET A 133 17.87 -13.79 -8.10
CA MET A 133 16.73 -13.23 -7.38
C MET A 133 16.22 -14.18 -6.30
N ILE A 134 16.06 -13.67 -5.09
CA ILE A 134 15.55 -14.44 -3.96
C ILE A 134 14.09 -14.08 -3.69
N ASN A 135 13.23 -15.08 -3.67
CA ASN A 135 11.78 -14.96 -3.48
C ASN A 135 11.14 -13.83 -4.31
N PRO A 136 11.44 -13.69 -5.62
CA PRO A 136 10.80 -12.66 -6.42
C PRO A 136 9.29 -12.90 -6.51
N GLN A 137 8.51 -11.84 -6.63
CA GLN A 137 7.10 -11.98 -6.99
C GLN A 137 7.02 -12.39 -8.46
N ILE A 138 6.21 -13.41 -8.76
CA ILE A 138 5.98 -13.89 -10.12
C ILE A 138 4.57 -13.51 -10.56
N GLU A 139 4.46 -13.02 -11.80
CA GLU A 139 3.22 -12.98 -12.54
C GLU A 139 3.38 -13.69 -13.89
N LEU A 140 2.51 -14.67 -14.18
CA LEU A 140 2.45 -15.32 -15.49
C LEU A 140 1.70 -14.42 -16.46
N LEU A 141 2.28 -14.20 -17.64
CA LEU A 141 1.62 -13.49 -18.73
C LEU A 141 0.75 -14.49 -19.50
N GLU A 142 -0.49 -14.68 -19.05
CA GLU A 142 -1.45 -15.61 -19.68
C GLU A 142 -2.19 -14.98 -20.88
N SER A 143 -2.17 -13.64 -21.01
CA SER A 143 -2.64 -12.87 -22.19
C SER A 143 -2.10 -11.45 -22.14
N GLU A 144 -1.85 -10.79 -23.29
CA GLU A 144 -1.34 -9.41 -23.37
C GLU A 144 -2.35 -8.35 -22.88
N ASP A 145 -3.63 -8.72 -22.69
CA ASP A 145 -4.73 -7.80 -22.40
C ASP A 145 -5.28 -7.83 -20.96
N ALA A 146 -4.64 -8.56 -20.04
CA ALA A 146 -5.08 -8.55 -18.64
C ALA A 146 -4.61 -7.26 -17.97
N ASP A 147 -5.55 -6.37 -17.61
CA ASP A 147 -5.37 -5.19 -16.76
C ASP A 147 -4.83 -5.61 -15.37
N SER A 148 -3.52 -5.87 -15.31
CA SER A 148 -2.84 -6.43 -14.16
C SER A 148 -2.59 -5.36 -13.11
N THR A 149 -3.00 -5.62 -11.87
CA THR A 149 -2.68 -4.77 -10.72
C THR A 149 -1.21 -4.84 -10.31
N GLU A 150 -0.40 -5.67 -10.95
CA GLU A 150 0.94 -6.05 -10.50
C GLU A 150 2.05 -5.56 -11.43
N VAL A 151 1.72 -5.10 -12.64
CA VAL A 151 2.67 -4.81 -13.72
C VAL A 151 2.24 -3.59 -14.53
N GLY A 152 3.21 -2.87 -15.10
CA GLY A 152 2.96 -1.76 -16.00
C GLY A 152 2.44 -0.51 -15.29
N ARG A 153 2.60 -0.44 -13.97
CA ARG A 153 2.14 0.65 -13.12
C ARG A 153 3.01 0.80 -11.89
N ILE A 154 2.87 1.93 -11.22
CA ILE A 154 3.34 2.09 -9.85
C ILE A 154 2.43 1.22 -8.96
N VAL A 155 3.03 0.25 -8.29
CA VAL A 155 2.30 -0.76 -7.52
C VAL A 155 2.21 -0.35 -6.05
N PRO A 156 0.99 -0.12 -5.51
CA PRO A 156 0.80 0.14 -4.09
C PRO A 156 1.02 -1.11 -3.25
N ILE A 157 1.68 -0.96 -2.11
CA ILE A 157 1.93 -2.02 -1.13
C ILE A 157 1.15 -1.71 0.15
N TYR A 158 0.32 -2.66 0.53
CA TYR A 158 -0.52 -2.62 1.73
C TYR A 158 0.03 -3.52 2.81
N GLU A 159 -0.17 -3.15 4.07
CA GLU A 159 0.10 -4.04 5.19
C GLU A 159 -0.89 -5.22 5.13
N ALA A 160 -0.44 -6.40 5.53
CA ALA A 160 -1.31 -7.57 5.54
C ALA A 160 -2.25 -7.55 6.75
N ILE A 161 -3.48 -8.00 6.55
CA ILE A 161 -4.47 -8.16 7.62
C ILE A 161 -4.68 -9.66 7.85
N GLY A 162 -3.93 -10.24 8.79
CA GLY A 162 -3.93 -11.68 9.03
C GLY A 162 -3.54 -12.46 7.77
N THR A 163 -4.44 -13.29 7.24
CA THR A 163 -4.24 -14.04 6.01
C THR A 163 -4.55 -13.25 4.73
N PHE A 164 -5.10 -12.04 4.87
CA PHE A 164 -5.40 -11.16 3.74
C PHE A 164 -4.13 -10.41 3.32
N GLY A 165 -3.43 -10.97 2.33
CA GLY A 165 -2.12 -10.46 1.91
C GLY A 165 -2.20 -9.20 1.03
N SER A 166 -1.10 -8.45 0.99
CA SER A 166 -0.95 -7.20 0.23
C SER A 166 -1.48 -7.25 -1.21
N LYS A 167 -1.14 -8.32 -1.97
CA LYS A 167 -1.64 -8.53 -3.35
C LYS A 167 -3.15 -8.68 -3.43
N GLN A 168 -3.76 -9.35 -2.45
CA GLN A 168 -5.19 -9.58 -2.42
C GLN A 168 -5.93 -8.30 -2.01
N ILE A 169 -5.37 -7.55 -1.04
CA ILE A 169 -5.87 -6.23 -0.64
C ILE A 169 -5.82 -5.29 -1.85
N ARG A 170 -4.69 -5.21 -2.56
CA ARG A 170 -4.55 -4.42 -3.78
C ARG A 170 -5.62 -4.73 -4.82
N ARG A 171 -5.93 -6.01 -5.06
CA ARG A 171 -7.00 -6.42 -5.99
C ARG A 171 -8.38 -5.96 -5.52
N ALA A 172 -8.66 -6.01 -4.21
CA ALA A 172 -9.89 -5.48 -3.64
C ALA A 172 -9.96 -3.95 -3.78
N MET A 173 -8.86 -3.23 -3.51
CA MET A 173 -8.79 -1.78 -3.74
C MET A 173 -9.02 -1.44 -5.20
N TYR A 174 -8.43 -2.20 -6.12
CA TYR A 174 -8.61 -1.99 -7.55
C TYR A 174 -10.08 -2.14 -7.97
N ALA A 175 -10.77 -3.13 -7.42
CA ALA A 175 -12.21 -3.27 -7.62
C ALA A 175 -12.99 -2.11 -6.99
N ALA A 176 -12.62 -1.67 -5.78
CA ALA A 176 -13.31 -0.61 -5.06
C ALA A 176 -13.20 0.76 -5.75
N VAL A 177 -11.99 1.18 -6.16
CA VAL A 177 -11.79 2.48 -6.81
C VAL A 177 -12.52 2.60 -8.15
N ARG A 178 -12.77 1.49 -8.83
CA ARG A 178 -13.53 1.47 -10.10
C ARG A 178 -15.04 1.55 -9.90
N LEU A 179 -15.53 1.36 -8.69
CA LEU A 179 -16.95 1.37 -8.35
C LEU A 179 -17.41 2.70 -7.75
N ILE A 180 -16.50 3.56 -7.30
CA ILE A 180 -16.85 4.88 -6.75
C ILE A 180 -17.05 5.91 -7.86
N ASP A 181 -17.90 6.92 -7.62
CA ASP A 181 -17.96 8.12 -8.49
C ASP A 181 -16.79 9.05 -8.12
N PRO A 182 -15.90 9.40 -9.04
CA PRO A 182 -14.87 10.41 -8.78
C PRO A 182 -15.46 11.77 -8.39
N ARG A 183 -16.69 12.07 -8.81
CA ARG A 183 -17.42 13.33 -8.53
C ARG A 183 -18.24 13.25 -7.24
N MET A 184 -17.88 12.34 -6.33
CA MET A 184 -18.52 12.26 -5.01
C MET A 184 -18.44 13.61 -4.28
N PRO A 185 -19.41 13.89 -3.38
CA PRO A 185 -19.38 15.11 -2.57
C PRO A 185 -18.05 15.27 -1.84
N ASP A 186 -17.46 16.45 -1.94
CA ASP A 186 -16.23 16.80 -1.24
C ASP A 186 -16.57 17.34 0.15
N VAL A 187 -15.79 16.90 1.14
CA VAL A 187 -15.91 17.35 2.52
C VAL A 187 -15.28 18.73 2.68
N LEU A 188 -14.27 19.04 1.85
CA LEU A 188 -13.62 20.34 1.85
C LEU A 188 -14.45 21.32 1.01
N PRO A 189 -14.70 22.54 1.52
CA PRO A 189 -15.29 23.62 0.73
C PRO A 189 -14.49 23.87 -0.56
N GLU A 190 -15.19 24.07 -1.68
CA GLU A 190 -14.58 24.19 -3.00
C GLU A 190 -13.52 25.31 -3.06
N ASN A 191 -13.81 26.46 -2.46
CA ASN A 191 -12.88 27.59 -2.38
C ASN A 191 -11.60 27.23 -1.63
N LEU A 192 -11.71 26.49 -0.52
CA LEU A 192 -10.55 26.04 0.26
C LEU A 192 -9.71 25.04 -0.54
N ARG A 193 -10.36 24.01 -1.11
CA ARG A 193 -9.70 23.01 -1.95
C ARG A 193 -8.98 23.64 -3.14
N ALA A 194 -9.62 24.56 -3.85
CA ALA A 194 -9.04 25.28 -4.98
C ALA A 194 -7.85 26.16 -4.58
N SER A 195 -7.96 26.87 -3.45
CA SER A 195 -6.87 27.74 -2.96
C SER A 195 -5.59 26.98 -2.59
N LEU A 196 -5.73 25.72 -2.14
CA LEU A 196 -4.62 24.82 -1.80
C LEU A 196 -4.12 23.99 -2.98
N GLY A 197 -4.77 24.09 -4.15
CA GLY A 197 -4.43 23.30 -5.34
C GLY A 197 -4.66 21.80 -5.17
N TYR A 198 -5.61 21.41 -4.32
CA TYR A 198 -5.87 20.00 -4.02
C TYR A 198 -6.86 19.35 -5.02
N PRO A 199 -6.64 18.08 -5.38
CA PRO A 199 -7.59 17.31 -6.17
C PRO A 199 -8.90 17.10 -5.40
N THR A 200 -9.95 16.69 -6.11
CA THR A 200 -11.21 16.27 -5.47
C THR A 200 -11.00 15.03 -4.60
N ARG A 201 -11.91 14.78 -3.66
CA ARG A 201 -11.86 13.60 -2.80
C ARG A 201 -11.74 12.28 -3.59
N GLY A 202 -12.55 12.13 -4.64
CA GLY A 202 -12.55 10.92 -5.46
C GLY A 202 -11.21 10.70 -6.19
N GLU A 203 -10.67 11.76 -6.80
CA GLU A 203 -9.35 11.73 -7.44
C GLU A 203 -8.24 11.43 -6.43
N ALA A 204 -8.32 12.01 -5.23
CA ALA A 204 -7.31 11.79 -4.20
C ALA A 204 -7.29 10.33 -3.72
N LEU A 205 -8.46 9.70 -3.54
CA LEU A 205 -8.55 8.28 -3.22
C LEU A 205 -8.02 7.44 -4.37
N LEU A 206 -8.42 7.73 -5.61
CA LEU A 206 -7.96 7.01 -6.80
C LEU A 206 -6.44 7.07 -6.92
N HIS A 207 -5.85 8.26 -6.93
CA HIS A 207 -4.41 8.44 -7.14
C HIS A 207 -3.56 8.02 -5.94
N SER A 208 -4.12 8.00 -4.72
CA SER A 208 -3.42 7.41 -3.57
C SER A 208 -3.35 5.89 -3.69
N HIS A 209 -4.37 5.21 -4.24
CA HIS A 209 -4.27 3.76 -4.43
C HIS A 209 -3.58 3.38 -5.74
N PHE A 210 -3.89 4.06 -6.84
CA PHE A 210 -3.42 3.76 -8.18
C PHE A 210 -2.95 5.07 -8.85
N PRO A 211 -1.74 5.54 -8.50
CA PRO A 211 -1.20 6.76 -9.07
C PRO A 211 -0.89 6.58 -10.56
N GLU A 212 -0.91 7.71 -11.28
CA GLU A 212 -0.54 7.75 -12.70
C GLU A 212 0.92 7.35 -12.89
N PRO A 213 1.29 6.75 -14.04
CA PRO A 213 2.67 6.39 -14.35
C PRO A 213 3.66 7.56 -14.31
N THR A 214 3.18 8.79 -14.47
CA THR A 214 3.97 10.02 -14.43
C THR A 214 4.22 10.56 -13.04
N GLU A 215 3.61 9.98 -11.99
CA GLU A 215 3.81 10.44 -10.61
C GLU A 215 5.21 10.05 -10.10
N SER A 216 5.77 10.89 -9.24
CA SER A 216 7.08 10.65 -8.65
C SER A 216 7.00 9.60 -7.55
N LEU A 217 7.72 8.49 -7.73
CA LEU A 217 7.83 7.43 -6.74
C LEU A 217 8.36 7.93 -5.39
N ASP A 218 9.29 8.88 -5.41
CA ASP A 218 9.82 9.51 -4.20
C ASP A 218 8.74 10.33 -3.46
N ARG A 219 7.96 11.13 -4.20
CA ARG A 219 6.83 11.87 -3.60
C ARG A 219 5.79 10.93 -3.00
N LEU A 220 5.46 9.82 -3.68
CA LEU A 220 4.52 8.82 -3.16
C LEU A 220 5.02 8.17 -1.87
N ASN A 221 6.29 7.77 -1.84
CA ASN A 221 6.91 7.12 -0.68
C ASN A 221 7.23 8.08 0.47
N THR A 222 7.30 9.39 0.21
CA THR A 222 7.40 10.44 1.24
C THR A 222 6.04 11.06 1.59
N PHE A 223 4.94 10.54 1.03
CA PHE A 223 3.56 11.00 1.22
C PHE A 223 3.31 12.45 0.80
N ARG A 224 4.04 12.95 -0.20
CA ARG A 224 4.02 14.33 -0.73
C ARG A 224 3.32 14.48 -2.07
N SER A 225 2.67 13.44 -2.61
CA SER A 225 1.81 13.62 -3.78
C SER A 225 0.60 14.53 -3.42
N PRO A 226 0.04 15.30 -4.38
CA PRO A 226 -1.12 16.15 -4.12
C PRO A 226 -2.32 15.37 -3.57
N ALA A 227 -2.53 14.14 -4.06
CA ALA A 227 -3.58 13.24 -3.58
C ALA A 227 -3.41 12.87 -2.10
N GLN A 228 -2.22 12.42 -1.70
CA GLN A 228 -1.94 12.05 -0.31
C GLN A 228 -2.01 13.27 0.62
N GLN A 229 -1.40 14.41 0.22
CA GLN A 229 -1.41 15.64 1.01
C GLN A 229 -2.83 16.15 1.23
N ARG A 230 -3.70 16.04 0.22
CA ARG A 230 -5.12 16.36 0.35
C ARG A 230 -5.81 15.45 1.38
N LEU A 231 -5.58 14.13 1.35
CA LEU A 231 -6.21 13.20 2.31
C LEU A 231 -5.72 13.47 3.74
N ILE A 232 -4.42 13.70 3.91
CA ILE A 232 -3.81 14.10 5.19
C ILE A 232 -4.44 15.41 5.69
N PHE A 233 -4.60 16.39 4.80
CA PHE A 233 -5.24 17.66 5.14
C PHE A 233 -6.71 17.48 5.53
N GLU A 234 -7.48 16.66 4.81
CA GLU A 234 -8.89 16.36 5.17
C GLU A 234 -8.99 15.86 6.60
N GLU A 235 -8.14 14.91 7.00
CA GLU A 235 -8.15 14.33 8.34
C GLU A 235 -7.90 15.40 9.41
N PHE A 236 -6.84 16.20 9.25
CA PHE A 236 -6.54 17.29 10.18
C PHE A 236 -7.59 18.40 10.17
N PHE A 237 -8.16 18.71 9.01
CA PHE A 237 -9.22 19.70 8.88
C PHE A 237 -10.47 19.27 9.63
N LEU A 238 -10.91 18.02 9.45
CA LEU A 238 -12.05 17.45 10.15
C LEU A 238 -11.83 17.41 11.66
N TYR A 239 -10.64 17.03 12.10
CA TYR A 239 -10.26 17.07 13.51
C TYR A 239 -10.26 18.49 14.09
N GLN A 240 -9.72 19.48 13.39
CA GLN A 240 -9.74 20.87 13.86
C GLN A 240 -11.15 21.47 13.80
N LEU A 241 -11.97 21.06 12.84
CA LEU A 241 -13.35 21.49 12.72
C LEU A 241 -14.18 21.00 13.90
N SER A 242 -14.03 19.74 14.33
CA SER A 242 -14.73 19.23 15.51
C SER A 242 -14.37 20.00 16.78
N LEU A 243 -13.07 20.21 17.03
CA LEU A 243 -12.60 21.03 18.15
C LEU A 243 -13.10 22.48 18.08
N GLY A 244 -13.19 23.04 16.87
CA GLY A 244 -13.73 24.37 16.62
C GLY A 244 -15.21 24.49 16.96
N LEU A 245 -15.99 23.49 16.56
CA LEU A 245 -17.43 23.39 16.88
C LEU A 245 -17.65 23.23 18.39
N ASP A 246 -16.90 22.37 19.05
CA ASP A 246 -16.96 22.19 20.51
C ASP A 246 -16.63 23.49 21.25
N ARG A 247 -15.55 24.17 20.85
CA ARG A 247 -15.18 25.47 21.43
C ARG A 247 -16.23 26.54 21.17
N HIS A 248 -16.85 26.55 19.99
CA HIS A 248 -17.92 27.49 19.67
C HIS A 248 -19.16 27.23 20.55
N ALA A 249 -19.51 25.97 20.77
CA ALA A 249 -20.58 25.58 21.68
C ALA A 249 -20.27 25.98 23.12
N MET A 250 -19.09 25.65 23.65
CA MET A 250 -18.67 26.03 25.01
C MET A 250 -18.67 27.55 25.23
N ARG A 251 -18.27 28.35 24.24
CA ARG A 251 -18.27 29.82 24.35
C ARG A 251 -19.67 30.44 24.42
N ARG A 252 -20.70 29.71 23.98
CA ARG A 252 -22.10 30.16 24.12
C ARG A 252 -22.61 29.95 25.54
N GLU A 253 -21.98 29.07 26.31
CA GLU A 253 -22.28 28.91 27.73
C GLU A 253 -21.58 30.00 28.54
N ASN A 254 -22.34 30.65 29.42
CA ASN A 254 -21.78 31.64 30.33
C ASN A 254 -20.92 30.92 31.38
N ALA A 255 -19.60 31.04 31.26
CA ALA A 255 -18.69 30.56 32.28
C ALA A 255 -18.69 31.49 33.49
N ILE A 256 -18.71 30.91 34.70
CA ILE A 256 -18.57 31.67 35.94
C ILE A 256 -17.11 32.08 36.08
N ALA A 257 -16.83 33.38 35.96
CA ALA A 257 -15.51 33.92 36.23
C ALA A 257 -15.25 33.88 37.74
N PHE A 258 -14.37 32.99 38.19
CA PHE A 258 -13.90 32.98 39.56
C PHE A 258 -12.90 34.12 39.78
N ARG A 259 -13.26 35.07 40.64
CA ARG A 259 -12.30 36.07 41.13
C ARG A 259 -11.48 35.46 42.26
N VAL A 260 -10.37 34.83 41.92
CA VAL A 260 -9.43 34.32 42.92
C VAL A 260 -8.64 35.50 43.48
N ARG A 261 -8.54 35.61 44.81
CA ARG A 261 -7.54 36.49 45.45
C ARG A 261 -6.18 35.82 45.30
N GLU A 262 -5.59 35.90 44.12
CA GLU A 262 -4.40 35.13 43.75
C GLU A 262 -3.21 35.44 44.66
N ASP A 263 -2.93 36.71 44.92
CA ASP A 263 -1.68 37.07 45.61
C ASP A 263 -1.59 36.54 47.04
N PRO A 264 -2.60 36.70 47.92
CA PRO A 264 -2.52 36.18 49.29
C PRO A 264 -2.48 34.64 49.35
N ILE A 265 -3.22 33.98 48.46
CA ILE A 265 -3.31 32.51 48.42
C ILE A 265 -2.01 31.91 47.87
N ARG A 266 -1.46 32.51 46.81
CA ARG A 266 -0.19 32.12 46.20
C ARG A 266 0.97 32.31 47.17
N GLU A 267 1.01 33.43 47.89
CA GLU A 267 2.04 33.68 48.90
C GLU A 267 1.90 32.78 50.14
N ALA A 268 0.68 32.44 50.56
CA ALA A 268 0.45 31.46 51.61
C ALA A 268 0.93 30.05 51.20
N LEU A 269 0.65 29.62 49.97
CA LEU A 269 1.10 28.32 49.44
C LEU A 269 2.63 28.24 49.33
N LYS A 270 3.29 29.29 48.81
CA LYS A 270 4.77 29.36 48.74
C LYS A 270 5.46 29.25 50.10
N ARG A 271 4.81 29.66 51.19
CA ARG A 271 5.37 29.55 52.56
C ARG A 271 5.26 28.14 53.14
N ILE A 272 4.31 27.35 52.68
CA ILE A 272 4.03 25.99 53.21
C ILE A 272 4.79 24.93 52.41
N LEU A 273 5.10 25.19 51.14
CA LEU A 273 5.81 24.22 50.30
C LEU A 273 7.28 24.09 50.73
N PRO A 274 7.81 22.86 50.86
CA PRO A 274 9.15 22.60 51.40
C PRO A 274 10.29 22.86 50.39
N PHE A 275 9.98 23.45 49.24
CA PHE A 275 10.92 23.78 48.18
C PHE A 275 10.57 25.14 47.57
N LYS A 276 11.60 25.81 47.03
CA LYS A 276 11.46 27.10 46.33
C LYS A 276 10.90 26.92 44.93
#